data_AF-A0A2V6M611-F1
#
_entry.id   AF-A0A2V6M611-F1
#
_cell.length_a   1.000
_cell.length_b   1.000
_cell.length_c   1.000
_cell.angle_alpha   90.00
_cell.angle_beta   90.00
_cell.angle_gamma   90.00
#
_symmetry.space_group_name_H-M   'P 1'
#
loop_
_entity.id
_entity.type
_entity.pdbx_description
1 polymer ?
#
loop_
_entity_poly.entity_id
_entity_poly.type
_entity_poly.pdbx_seq_one_letter_code
_entity_poly.pdbx_strand_id
1 'polypeptide(L)' 'RAFQKNEPRTSPEEIVSMVTVNPARALRQEDALGKIRPGFCADLIAIPCARSTNALEEIIAFDRPVDWTVLDGKIR' A
#
# COMPACT_ATOMS: atom_id res chain seq x y z
N ARG A 1 -0.85 -0.24 13.06
CA ARG A 1 -1.12 -0.12 14.53
C ARG A 1 0.13 0.10 15.40
N ALA A 2 1.12 -0.80 15.43
CA ALA A 2 2.32 -0.62 16.27
C ALA A 2 3.20 0.57 15.81
N PHE A 3 3.43 0.69 14.51
CA PHE A 3 4.18 1.82 13.93
C PHE A 3 3.51 3.17 14.24
N GLN A 4 2.23 3.37 13.87
CA GLN A 4 1.48 4.59 14.18
C GLN A 4 1.45 4.95 15.68
N LYS A 5 1.43 3.96 16.57
CA LYS A 5 1.46 4.22 18.01
C LYS A 5 2.79 4.85 18.46
N ASN A 6 3.89 4.43 17.83
CA ASN A 6 5.23 4.94 18.14
C ASN A 6 5.56 6.22 17.34
N GLU A 7 4.98 6.37 16.14
CA GLU A 7 5.19 7.48 15.21
C GLU A 7 3.87 8.20 14.90
N PRO A 8 3.23 8.86 15.89
CA PRO A 8 1.87 9.42 15.74
C PRO A 8 1.81 10.65 14.82
N ARG A 9 2.95 11.21 14.44
CA ARG A 9 3.03 12.37 13.53
C ARG A 9 3.11 11.97 12.07
N THR A 10 3.39 10.71 11.76
CA THR A 10 3.48 10.23 10.39
C THR A 10 2.09 10.02 9.81
N SER A 11 1.80 10.67 8.68
CA SER A 11 0.47 10.61 8.08
C SER A 11 0.18 9.22 7.47
N PRO A 12 -1.10 8.85 7.29
CA PRO A 12 -1.45 7.63 6.58
C PRO A 12 -0.81 7.52 5.18
N GLU A 13 -0.78 8.62 4.43
CA GLU A 13 -0.16 8.72 3.10
C GLU A 13 1.35 8.43 3.17
N GLU A 14 2.04 8.98 4.16
CA GLU A 14 3.47 8.76 4.38
C GLU A 14 3.76 7.29 4.73
N ILE A 15 2.93 6.68 5.59
CA ILE A 15 3.06 5.28 5.97
C ILE A 15 2.90 4.37 4.75
N VAL A 16 1.86 4.59 3.93
CA VAL A 16 1.66 3.80 2.70
C VAL A 16 2.83 4.00 1.74
N SER A 17 3.35 5.23 1.62
CA SER A 17 4.53 5.53 0.79
C SER A 17 5.79 4.79 1.26
N MET A 18 5.99 4.63 2.57
CA MET A 18 7.11 3.88 3.16
C MET A 18 7.13 2.40 2.77
N VAL A 19 5.98 1.83 2.41
CA VAL A 19 5.86 0.41 2.02
C VAL A 19 5.51 0.20 0.55
N THR A 20 5.51 1.27 -0.26
CA THR A 20 5.21 1.21 -1.71
C THR A 20 6.23 2.00 -2.53
N VAL A 21 6.07 3.32 -2.59
CA VAL A 21 6.88 4.23 -3.43
C VAL A 21 8.34 4.29 -2.97
N ASN A 22 8.59 4.35 -1.66
CA ASN A 22 9.93 4.53 -1.13
C ASN A 22 10.82 3.30 -1.36
N PRO A 23 10.38 2.06 -1.09
CA PRO A 23 11.15 0.87 -1.45
C PRO A 23 11.40 0.75 -2.95
N ALA A 24 10.41 1.06 -3.80
CA ALA A 24 10.60 1.04 -5.26
C ALA A 24 11.75 1.97 -5.68
N ARG A 25 11.82 3.18 -5.13
CA ARG A 25 12.92 4.12 -5.37
C ARG A 25 14.26 3.63 -4.82
N ALA A 26 14.27 3.09 -3.60
CA ALA A 26 15.48 2.55 -2.99
C ALA A 26 16.09 1.40 -3.82
N LEU A 27 15.25 0.64 -4.52
CA LEU A 27 15.64 -0.46 -5.41
C LEU A 27 15.90 -0.03 -6.87
N ARG A 28 15.83 1.26 -7.18
CA ARG A 28 15.89 1.79 -8.56
C ARG A 28 14.84 1.19 -9.50
N GLN A 29 13.62 1.02 -8.99
CA GLN A 29 12.44 0.49 -9.68
C GLN A 29 11.28 1.49 -9.67
N GLU A 30 11.53 2.77 -9.40
CA GLU A 30 10.52 3.83 -9.25
C GLU A 30 9.69 4.12 -10.52
N ASP A 31 10.15 3.63 -11.67
CA ASP A 31 9.50 3.72 -12.98
C ASP A 31 8.71 2.45 -13.35
N ALA A 32 8.76 1.40 -12.52
CA ALA A 32 8.08 0.14 -12.75
C ALA A 32 7.17 -0.30 -11.59
N LEU A 33 7.52 0.03 -10.34
CA LEU A 33 6.87 -0.48 -9.11
C LEU A 33 6.36 0.63 -8.18
N GLY A 34 5.53 0.23 -7.21
CA GLY A 34 5.13 1.04 -6.06
C GLY A 34 4.10 2.13 -6.34
N LYS A 35 3.56 2.20 -7.55
CA LYS A 35 2.52 3.17 -7.96
C LYS A 35 1.48 2.49 -8.84
N ILE A 36 0.22 2.91 -8.69
CA ILE A 36 -0.86 2.53 -9.59
C ILE A 36 -0.93 3.58 -10.70
N ARG A 37 -0.28 3.31 -11.84
CA ARG A 37 -0.19 4.22 -12.98
C ARG A 37 0.03 3.43 -14.28
N PRO A 38 -0.46 3.91 -15.45
CA PRO A 38 -0.11 3.31 -16.73
C PRO A 38 1.42 3.19 -16.92
N GLY A 39 1.87 2.03 -17.42
CA GLY A 39 3.29 1.72 -17.63
C GLY A 39 3.99 1.01 -16.47
N PHE A 40 3.33 0.85 -15.32
CA PHE A 40 3.85 0.15 -14.14
C PHE A 40 3.37 -1.31 -14.13
N CYS A 41 4.10 -2.18 -13.42
CA CYS A 41 3.64 -3.55 -13.16
C CYS A 41 2.30 -3.52 -12.42
N ALA A 42 1.39 -4.40 -12.82
CA ALA A 42 0.09 -4.54 -12.19
C ALA A 42 0.20 -5.40 -10.91
N ASP A 43 0.93 -4.87 -9.93
CA ASP A 43 1.09 -5.44 -8.59
C ASP A 43 0.15 -4.74 -7.62
N LEU A 44 -0.91 -5.43 -7.20
CA LEU A 44 -2.02 -4.86 -6.45
C LEU A 44 -2.44 -5.77 -5.30
N ILE A 45 -2.90 -5.17 -4.21
CA ILE A 45 -3.67 -5.84 -3.17
C ILE A 45 -5.01 -5.14 -3.01
N ALA A 46 -6.07 -5.89 -2.69
CA ALA A 46 -7.37 -5.31 -2.37
C ALA A 46 -7.67 -5.50 -0.90
N ILE A 47 -7.92 -4.39 -0.23
CA ILE A 47 -8.36 -4.35 1.16
C ILE A 47 -9.81 -3.85 1.16
N PRO A 48 -10.76 -4.60 1.76
CA PRO A 48 -12.13 -4.15 1.87
C PRO A 48 -12.24 -2.99 2.86
N CYS A 49 -12.79 -1.87 2.38
CA CYS A 49 -13.06 -0.68 3.19
C CYS A 49 -14.57 -0.46 3.36
N ALA A 50 -15.00 -0.05 4.55
CA ALA A 50 -16.39 0.15 4.96
C ALA A 50 -17.03 1.43 4.40
N ARG A 51 -16.31 2.22 3.59
CA ARG A 51 -16.75 3.48 2.92
C ARG A 51 -17.22 4.60 3.86
N SER A 52 -17.11 4.44 5.18
CA SER A 52 -17.52 5.44 6.18
C SER A 52 -16.37 6.28 6.71
N THR A 53 -15.11 5.92 6.42
CA THR A 53 -13.89 6.52 6.96
C THR A 53 -12.83 6.79 5.88
N ASN A 54 -11.70 7.39 6.26
CA ASN A 54 -10.55 7.57 5.36
C ASN A 54 -9.98 6.20 4.96
N ALA A 55 -9.99 5.90 3.66
CA ALA A 55 -9.55 4.61 3.14
C ALA A 55 -8.10 4.25 3.52
N LEU A 56 -7.19 5.22 3.63
CA LEU A 56 -5.80 4.96 4.03
C LEU A 56 -5.70 4.56 5.50
N GLU A 57 -6.54 5.12 6.37
CA GLU A 57 -6.61 4.70 7.77
C GLU A 57 -7.13 3.27 7.89
N GLU A 58 -8.15 2.92 7.10
CA GLU A 58 -8.68 1.55 7.02
C GLU A 58 -7.64 0.55 6.52
N ILE A 59 -6.87 0.92 5.48
CA ILE A 59 -5.76 0.12 4.94
C ILE A 59 -4.70 -0.13 6.02
N ILE A 60 -4.30 0.90 6.79
CA ILE A 60 -3.27 0.77 7.83
C ILE A 60 -3.76 0.02 9.07
N ALA A 61 -5.06 0.07 9.33
CA ALA A 61 -5.71 -0.64 10.43
C ALA A 61 -5.96 -2.12 10.11
N PHE A 62 -5.94 -2.52 8.82
CA PHE A 62 -6.18 -3.89 8.39
C PHE A 62 -5.11 -4.86 8.92
N ASP A 63 -5.52 -5.81 9.75
CA ASP A 63 -4.63 -6.73 10.48
C ASP A 63 -4.92 -8.22 10.22
N ARG A 64 -5.73 -8.50 9.20
CA ARG A 64 -6.03 -9.86 8.73
C ARG A 64 -5.29 -10.16 7.42
N PRO A 65 -5.26 -11.43 6.96
CA PRO A 65 -4.72 -11.76 5.65
C PRO A 65 -5.42 -10.98 4.52
N VAL A 66 -4.65 -10.64 3.48
CA VAL A 66 -5.17 -10.03 2.26
C VAL A 66 -5.73 -11.14 1.37
N ASP A 67 -7.03 -11.09 1.10
CA ASP A 67 -7.76 -12.13 0.36
C ASP A 67 -7.55 -12.07 -1.17
N TRP A 68 -7.11 -10.93 -1.69
CA TRP A 68 -6.91 -10.73 -3.13
C TRP A 68 -5.60 -10.00 -3.41
N THR A 69 -4.72 -10.68 -4.14
CA THR A 69 -3.44 -10.16 -4.58
C THR A 69 -3.31 -10.38 -6.09
N VAL A 70 -2.80 -9.39 -6.80
CA VAL A 70 -2.38 -9.48 -8.18
C VAL A 70 -0.88 -9.23 -8.23
N LEU A 71 -0.16 -10.13 -8.88
CA LEU A 71 1.26 -9.97 -9.17
C LEU A 71 1.45 -10.12 -10.69
N ASP A 72 2.07 -9.14 -11.31
CA ASP A 72 2.31 -9.07 -12.75
C ASP A 72 1.02 -9.31 -13.56
N GLY A 73 -0.08 -8.67 -13.12
CA GLY A 73 -1.39 -8.76 -13.76
C GLY A 73 -2.12 -10.11 -13.57
N LYS A 74 -1.59 -11.02 -12.74
CA LYS A 74 -2.20 -12.32 -12.47
C LYS A 74 -2.64 -12.42 -11.02
N ILE A 75 -3.88 -12.87 -10.81
CA ILE A 75 -4.40 -13.16 -9.46
C ILE A 75 -3.55 -14.29 -8.83
N ARG A 76 -3.27 -14.18 -7.54
CA ARG A 76 -2.49 -15.11 -6.72
C ARG A 76 -3.26 -15.52 -5.48
#